data_AF-A0A5N5Q3X5-F1
#
_entry.id   AF-A0A5N5Q3X5-F1
#
_cell.length_a   1.000
_cell.length_b   1.000
_cell.length_c   1.000
_cell.angle_alpha   90.00
_cell.angle_beta   90.00
_cell.angle_gamma   90.00
#
_symmetry.space_group_name_H-M   'P 1'
#
loop_
_entity.id
_entity.type
_entity.pdbx_description
1 polymer ?
#
loop_
_entity_poly.entity_id
_entity_poly.type
_entity_poly.pdbx_seq_one_letter_code
_entity_poly.pdbx_strand_id
1 'polypeptide(L)'
;MMNSLRRVMMAEVPTLAIDLVEVDENSSAIADEVLSHRLGLIPLNSADLDSVLYTRDCDCEQYCENCSVKLTLHVKCTSDENMNVYARDLIVDPSRPNQTVGVPIITDPEGNGVLIAKLNKGQEINLACIAKKGIAKEHAKWMPTTAIGFEYDPHNNLRHTDFWYEHDIKTEWPKSSNARFEEPKGEGEPFDYDAVPNRIYMRVESARQIAPDVIVQEGIKVMQQKLAGLIHALSDDDQNGADNGGYHPESPIDGGSAWGGGAAGDGFTTPYNNGGNQSSWGGAGPGGGTTPYGTTPYGNSGGSGWN
;
A
#
# COMPACT_ATOMS: atom_id res chain seq x y z
N MET A 1 2.96 -13.73 12.12
CA MET A 1 1.54 -13.40 11.81
C MET A 1 1.27 -11.90 11.84
N MET A 2 1.39 -11.21 12.98
CA MET A 2 0.92 -9.81 13.10
C MET A 2 1.62 -8.80 12.18
N ASN A 3 2.93 -8.92 11.94
CA ASN A 3 3.58 -8.06 10.95
C ASN A 3 3.05 -8.30 9.52
N SER A 4 2.76 -9.56 9.17
CA SER A 4 2.12 -9.87 7.89
C SER A 4 0.74 -9.21 7.79
N LEU A 5 -0.04 -9.23 8.88
CA LEU A 5 -1.36 -8.60 8.91
C LEU A 5 -1.26 -7.09 8.74
N ARG A 6 -0.30 -6.45 9.43
CA ARG A 6 0.03 -5.04 9.24
C ARG A 6 0.32 -4.72 7.76
N ARG A 7 1.16 -5.52 7.10
CA ARG A 7 1.52 -5.31 5.68
C ARG A 7 0.32 -5.48 4.75
N VAL A 8 -0.51 -6.50 4.99
CA VAL A 8 -1.73 -6.73 4.20
C VAL A 8 -2.72 -5.58 4.35
N MET A 9 -2.97 -5.12 5.59
CA MET A 9 -3.83 -3.96 5.85
C MET A 9 -3.38 -2.68 5.13
N MET A 10 -2.06 -2.48 5.00
CA MET A 10 -1.52 -1.33 4.28
C MET A 10 -1.59 -1.48 2.76
N ALA A 11 -1.23 -2.66 2.23
CA ALA A 11 -0.85 -2.79 0.82
C ALA A 11 -1.82 -3.58 -0.05
N GLU A 12 -2.68 -4.41 0.54
CA GLU A 12 -3.46 -5.42 -0.19
C GLU A 12 -4.97 -5.36 0.08
N VAL A 13 -5.42 -4.53 1.03
CA VAL A 13 -6.84 -4.24 1.19
C VAL A 13 -7.32 -3.38 0.01
N PRO A 14 -8.31 -3.83 -0.79
CA PRO A 14 -8.77 -3.12 -1.97
C PRO A 14 -9.44 -1.79 -1.64
N THR A 15 -9.21 -0.77 -2.46
CA THR A 15 -9.90 0.53 -2.39
C THR A 15 -10.27 1.02 -3.79
N LEU A 16 -11.07 2.08 -3.87
CA LEU A 16 -11.39 2.78 -5.12
C LEU A 16 -10.64 4.12 -5.19
N ALA A 17 -10.01 4.41 -6.32
CA ALA A 17 -9.38 5.69 -6.60
C ALA A 17 -9.49 6.03 -8.09
N ILE A 18 -9.38 7.32 -8.43
CA ILE A 18 -9.34 7.79 -9.82
C ILE A 18 -8.06 7.25 -10.49
N ASP A 19 -8.23 6.60 -11.64
CA ASP A 19 -7.15 5.94 -12.36
C ASP A 19 -6.95 6.44 -13.77
N LEU A 20 -8.05 6.75 -14.46
CA LEU A 20 -8.03 7.37 -15.78
C LEU A 20 -8.72 8.73 -15.70
N VAL A 21 -8.10 9.75 -16.31
CA VAL A 21 -8.67 11.09 -16.43
C VAL A 21 -8.67 11.47 -17.90
N GLU A 22 -9.86 11.72 -18.43
CA GLU A 22 -10.11 12.20 -19.78
C GLU A 22 -10.28 13.72 -19.70
N VAL A 23 -9.33 14.48 -20.25
CA VAL A 23 -9.37 15.95 -20.21
C VAL A 23 -9.93 16.46 -21.54
N ASP A 24 -11.09 17.10 -21.47
CA ASP A 24 -11.71 17.77 -22.63
C ASP A 24 -11.19 19.21 -22.78
N GLU A 25 -11.11 19.94 -21.66
CA GLU A 25 -10.62 21.32 -21.62
C GLU A 25 -9.89 21.57 -20.29
N ASN A 26 -8.69 22.14 -20.38
CA ASN A 26 -7.96 22.65 -19.21
C ASN A 26 -7.22 23.93 -19.59
N SER A 27 -7.80 25.06 -19.22
CA SER A 27 -7.17 26.38 -19.34
C SER A 27 -6.65 26.91 -18.00
N SER A 28 -6.56 26.04 -16.99
CA SER A 28 -6.01 26.38 -15.67
C SER A 28 -4.49 26.58 -15.72
N ALA A 29 -3.92 27.06 -14.60
CA ALA A 29 -2.47 27.19 -14.47
C ALA A 29 -1.74 25.85 -14.17
N ILE A 30 -2.48 24.75 -14.00
CA ILE A 30 -1.95 23.43 -13.63
C ILE A 30 -1.97 22.53 -14.87
N ALA A 31 -0.84 21.89 -15.16
CA ALA A 31 -0.73 20.92 -16.27
C ALA A 31 -1.61 19.68 -16.02
N ASP A 32 -2.05 19.04 -17.11
CA ASP A 32 -3.02 17.94 -17.08
C ASP A 32 -2.57 16.77 -16.22
N GLU A 33 -1.29 16.40 -16.30
CA GLU A 33 -0.70 15.31 -15.52
C GLU A 33 -0.64 15.62 -14.02
N VAL A 34 -0.41 16.89 -13.66
CA VAL A 34 -0.39 17.33 -12.25
C VAL A 34 -1.81 17.36 -11.70
N LEU A 35 -2.78 17.82 -12.49
CA LEU A 35 -4.20 17.79 -12.13
C LEU A 35 -4.68 16.34 -11.95
N SER A 36 -4.35 15.46 -12.89
CA SER A 36 -4.69 14.04 -12.87
C SER A 36 -4.07 13.32 -11.66
N HIS A 37 -2.81 13.60 -11.35
CA HIS A 37 -2.16 13.07 -10.16
C HIS A 37 -2.88 13.48 -8.87
N ARG A 38 -3.31 14.74 -8.76
CA ARG A 38 -4.08 15.22 -7.61
C ARG A 38 -5.44 14.57 -7.50
N LEU A 39 -6.15 14.39 -8.62
CA LEU A 39 -7.44 13.70 -8.67
C LEU A 39 -7.31 12.25 -8.18
N GLY A 40 -6.23 11.55 -8.56
CA GLY A 40 -5.93 10.21 -8.08
C GLY A 40 -5.80 10.08 -6.56
N LEU A 41 -5.39 11.16 -5.87
CA LEU A 41 -5.21 11.19 -4.42
C LEU A 41 -6.46 11.63 -3.64
N ILE A 42 -7.57 11.94 -4.32
CA ILE A 42 -8.83 12.27 -3.65
C ILE A 42 -9.41 10.98 -3.06
N PRO A 43 -9.64 10.92 -1.73
CA PRO A 43 -10.24 9.74 -1.12
C PRO A 43 -11.69 9.59 -1.57
N LEU A 44 -12.01 8.46 -2.19
CA LEU A 44 -13.37 8.08 -2.56
C LEU A 44 -13.91 7.03 -1.59
N ASN A 45 -15.21 7.11 -1.30
CA ASN A 45 -15.89 6.12 -0.49
C ASN A 45 -15.75 4.74 -1.14
N SER A 46 -15.13 3.85 -0.39
CA SER A 46 -14.79 2.48 -0.78
C SER A 46 -15.51 1.47 0.12
N ALA A 47 -16.61 1.88 0.75
CA ALA A 47 -17.52 0.96 1.42
C ALA A 47 -18.14 0.01 0.38
N ASP A 48 -18.19 -1.28 0.71
CA ASP A 48 -18.83 -2.33 -0.10
C ASP A 48 -18.24 -2.52 -1.51
N LEU A 49 -16.91 -2.63 -1.59
CA LEU A 49 -16.20 -2.92 -2.85
C LEU A 49 -16.37 -4.34 -3.37
N ASP A 50 -17.01 -5.23 -2.64
CA ASP A 50 -17.34 -6.57 -3.13
C ASP A 50 -18.30 -6.50 -4.34
N SER A 51 -19.09 -5.42 -4.45
CA SER A 51 -19.96 -5.13 -5.61
C SER A 51 -19.22 -4.65 -6.86
N VAL A 52 -17.98 -4.19 -6.73
CA VAL A 52 -17.18 -3.65 -7.84
C VAL A 52 -16.16 -4.68 -8.29
N LEU A 53 -16.20 -5.04 -9.57
CA LEU A 53 -15.21 -5.94 -10.16
C LEU A 53 -13.88 -5.20 -10.37
N TYR A 54 -12.76 -5.92 -10.30
CA TYR A 54 -11.52 -5.40 -10.85
C TYR A 54 -11.67 -5.28 -12.36
N THR A 55 -11.17 -4.19 -12.94
CA THR A 55 -11.28 -3.96 -14.39
C THR A 55 -10.61 -5.08 -15.20
N ARG A 56 -9.49 -5.64 -14.70
CA ARG A 56 -8.79 -6.79 -15.31
C ARG A 56 -9.57 -8.11 -15.26
N ASP A 57 -10.56 -8.21 -14.37
CA ASP A 57 -11.40 -9.41 -14.20
C ASP A 57 -12.77 -9.21 -14.86
N CYS A 58 -13.00 -8.09 -15.55
CA CYS A 58 -14.27 -7.74 -16.17
C CYS A 58 -14.24 -8.00 -17.68
N ASP A 59 -15.31 -8.55 -18.23
CA ASP A 59 -15.44 -8.89 -19.67
C ASP A 59 -15.67 -7.67 -20.59
N CYS A 60 -15.41 -6.45 -20.13
CA CYS A 60 -15.54 -5.22 -20.93
C CYS A 60 -14.21 -4.80 -21.56
N GLU A 61 -14.26 -3.95 -22.59
CA GLU A 61 -13.05 -3.54 -23.32
C GLU A 61 -12.12 -2.60 -22.53
N GLN A 62 -12.68 -1.59 -21.85
CA GLN A 62 -11.88 -0.62 -21.07
C GLN A 62 -12.39 -0.43 -19.66
N TYR A 63 -13.66 -0.03 -19.52
CA TYR A 63 -14.36 0.10 -18.25
C TYR A 63 -15.86 0.10 -18.51
N CYS A 64 -16.64 -0.29 -17.50
CA CYS A 64 -18.10 -0.26 -17.54
C CYS A 64 -18.66 0.04 -16.16
N GLU A 65 -19.99 0.07 -16.06
CA GLU A 65 -20.74 0.37 -14.84
C GLU A 65 -20.57 -0.69 -13.74
N ASN A 66 -20.01 -1.87 -14.05
CA ASN A 66 -19.77 -2.96 -13.08
C ASN A 66 -18.35 -2.94 -12.48
N CYS A 67 -17.38 -2.35 -13.17
CA CYS A 67 -15.96 -2.38 -12.78
C CYS A 67 -15.35 -0.99 -12.56
N SER A 68 -16.14 0.07 -12.70
CA SER A 68 -15.67 1.44 -12.52
C SER A 68 -16.78 2.37 -12.03
N VAL A 69 -16.37 3.53 -11.51
CA VAL A 69 -17.26 4.65 -11.20
C VAL A 69 -16.80 5.87 -11.97
N LYS A 70 -17.68 6.44 -12.78
CA LYS A 70 -17.41 7.68 -13.51
C LYS A 70 -17.74 8.89 -12.64
N LEU A 71 -16.84 9.86 -12.60
CA LEU A 71 -17.06 11.19 -12.05
C LEU A 71 -16.80 12.23 -13.14
N THR A 72 -17.50 13.36 -13.11
CA THR A 72 -17.24 14.49 -14.01
C THR A 72 -16.95 15.75 -13.22
N LEU A 73 -16.06 16.58 -13.76
CA LEU A 73 -15.75 17.90 -13.22
C LEU A 73 -15.84 18.91 -14.35
N HIS A 74 -16.87 19.75 -14.31
CA HIS A 74 -17.05 20.85 -15.27
C HIS A 74 -17.24 22.17 -14.53
N VAL A 75 -16.18 22.98 -14.50
CA VAL A 75 -16.14 24.23 -13.74
C VAL A 75 -15.51 25.34 -14.57
N LYS A 76 -16.08 26.53 -14.50
CA LYS A 76 -15.57 27.73 -15.18
C LYS A 76 -15.67 28.93 -14.25
N CYS A 77 -14.55 29.65 -14.09
CA CYS A 77 -14.53 30.87 -13.30
C CYS A 77 -15.10 32.04 -14.11
N THR A 78 -16.30 32.50 -13.74
CA THR A 78 -16.97 33.65 -14.38
C THR A 78 -16.81 34.95 -13.59
N SER A 79 -16.41 34.88 -12.32
CA SER A 79 -16.14 36.01 -11.44
C SER A 79 -14.79 36.66 -11.70
N ASP A 80 -14.62 37.92 -11.27
CA ASP A 80 -13.32 38.60 -11.21
C ASP A 80 -12.43 38.12 -10.06
N GLU A 81 -13.01 37.39 -9.09
CA GLU A 81 -12.28 36.76 -7.99
C GLU A 81 -11.86 35.33 -8.34
N ASN A 82 -10.75 34.88 -7.75
CA ASN A 82 -10.26 33.52 -7.90
C ASN A 82 -11.29 32.51 -7.36
N MET A 83 -11.64 31.53 -8.19
CA MET A 83 -12.53 30.42 -7.83
C MET A 83 -11.71 29.23 -7.33
N ASN A 84 -12.02 28.73 -6.14
CA ASN A 84 -11.48 27.46 -5.67
C ASN A 84 -12.35 26.31 -6.19
N VAL A 85 -11.70 25.25 -6.69
CA VAL A 85 -12.33 24.03 -7.16
C VAL A 85 -11.99 22.91 -6.18
N TYR A 86 -12.99 22.23 -5.63
CA TYR A 86 -12.85 21.25 -4.58
C TYR A 86 -13.42 19.87 -4.96
N ALA A 87 -13.16 18.87 -4.12
CA ALA A 87 -13.68 17.52 -4.28
C ALA A 87 -15.22 17.44 -4.29
N ARG A 88 -15.94 18.36 -3.62
CA ARG A 88 -17.40 18.43 -3.71
C ARG A 88 -17.93 18.79 -5.11
N ASP A 89 -17.10 19.39 -5.96
CA ASP A 89 -17.50 19.83 -7.29
C ASP A 89 -17.47 18.66 -8.29
N LEU A 90 -16.94 17.49 -7.89
CA LEU A 90 -17.02 16.25 -8.64
C LEU A 90 -18.44 15.67 -8.59
N ILE A 91 -19.01 15.43 -9.76
CA ILE A 91 -20.34 14.84 -9.91
C ILE A 91 -20.17 13.36 -10.21
N VAL A 92 -20.71 12.50 -9.34
CA VAL A 92 -20.65 11.04 -9.51
C VAL A 92 -21.79 10.57 -10.40
N ASP A 93 -21.47 9.85 -11.47
CA ASP A 93 -22.45 9.26 -12.38
C ASP A 93 -23.36 8.27 -11.62
N PRO A 94 -24.70 8.38 -11.73
CA PRO A 94 -25.62 7.46 -11.08
C PRO A 94 -25.49 6.01 -11.57
N SER A 95 -24.93 5.79 -12.77
CA SER A 95 -24.69 4.47 -13.33
C SER A 95 -23.44 3.84 -12.74
N ARG A 96 -23.61 3.19 -11.58
CA ARG A 96 -22.54 2.57 -10.79
C ARG A 96 -23.05 1.38 -9.98
N PRO A 97 -22.17 0.46 -9.51
CA PRO A 97 -22.59 -0.78 -8.86
C PRO A 97 -23.39 -0.56 -7.58
N ASN A 98 -23.05 0.49 -6.83
CA ASN A 98 -23.71 0.88 -5.58
C ASN A 98 -23.75 2.41 -5.47
N GLN A 99 -24.80 2.97 -4.88
CA GLN A 99 -24.96 4.40 -4.66
C GLN A 99 -23.89 5.00 -3.73
N THR A 100 -23.30 4.22 -2.82
CA THR A 100 -22.32 4.75 -1.85
C THR A 100 -20.90 4.82 -2.40
N VAL A 101 -20.54 3.96 -3.34
CA VAL A 101 -19.17 3.80 -3.81
C VAL A 101 -18.77 4.93 -4.76
N GLY A 102 -17.52 5.38 -4.67
CA GLY A 102 -16.98 6.44 -5.52
C GLY A 102 -17.36 7.87 -5.12
N VAL A 103 -18.16 8.05 -4.07
CA VAL A 103 -18.49 9.39 -3.54
C VAL A 103 -17.25 10.01 -2.89
N PRO A 104 -16.84 11.25 -3.27
CA PRO A 104 -15.72 11.92 -2.63
C PRO A 104 -15.94 12.08 -1.11
N ILE A 105 -14.91 11.75 -0.32
CA ILE A 105 -14.96 11.89 1.14
C ILE A 105 -14.75 13.36 1.52
N ILE A 106 -15.76 13.95 2.14
CA ILE A 106 -15.77 15.35 2.60
C ILE A 106 -15.85 15.36 4.14
N THR A 107 -14.93 16.05 4.79
CA THR A 107 -14.79 15.99 6.25
C THR A 107 -14.30 17.28 6.90
N ASP A 108 -13.94 18.27 6.10
CA ASP A 108 -13.70 19.62 6.56
C ASP A 108 -15.01 20.24 7.07
N PRO A 109 -14.97 21.10 8.11
CA PRO A 109 -16.15 21.75 8.66
C PRO A 109 -16.97 22.54 7.64
N GLU A 110 -16.31 23.08 6.61
CA GLU A 110 -16.92 23.88 5.56
C GLU A 110 -17.59 23.05 4.46
N GLY A 111 -17.43 21.72 4.47
CA GLY A 111 -18.07 20.82 3.51
C GLY A 111 -17.56 20.97 2.07
N ASN A 112 -16.32 21.40 1.87
CA ASN A 112 -15.71 21.56 0.55
C ASN A 112 -15.03 20.28 0.05
N GLY A 113 -14.36 19.55 0.94
CA GLY A 113 -13.44 18.48 0.61
C GLY A 113 -12.07 19.00 0.17
N VAL A 114 -11.30 18.12 -0.47
CA VAL A 114 -9.92 18.44 -0.92
C VAL A 114 -9.94 19.55 -1.96
N LEU A 115 -9.09 20.57 -1.80
CA LEU A 115 -8.85 21.59 -2.83
C LEU A 115 -8.11 20.96 -4.02
N ILE A 116 -8.72 20.99 -5.20
CA ILE A 116 -8.18 20.43 -6.45
C ILE A 116 -7.37 21.47 -7.20
N ALA A 117 -7.97 22.65 -7.45
CA ALA A 117 -7.36 23.70 -8.25
C ALA A 117 -7.88 25.09 -7.84
N LYS A 118 -7.22 26.13 -8.35
CA LYS A 118 -7.72 27.51 -8.29
C LYS A 118 -7.76 28.07 -9.71
N LEU A 119 -8.89 28.66 -10.08
CA LEU A 119 -9.15 29.23 -11.39
C LEU A 119 -9.24 30.74 -11.29
N ASN A 120 -8.61 31.43 -12.24
CA ASN A 120 -8.79 32.86 -12.48
C ASN A 120 -9.91 33.07 -13.52
N LYS A 121 -10.39 34.30 -13.64
CA LYS A 121 -11.47 34.68 -14.56
C LYS A 121 -11.22 34.15 -15.98
N GLY A 122 -12.22 33.44 -16.50
CA GLY A 122 -12.23 32.87 -17.84
C GLY A 122 -11.62 31.47 -17.94
N GLN A 123 -10.88 31.01 -16.93
CA GLN A 123 -10.33 29.64 -16.92
C GLN A 123 -11.43 28.60 -16.65
N GLU A 124 -11.25 27.45 -17.29
CA GLU A 124 -12.19 26.34 -17.33
C GLU A 124 -11.44 25.01 -17.17
N ILE A 125 -12.07 24.08 -16.44
CA ILE A 125 -11.70 22.67 -16.37
C ILE A 125 -12.94 21.87 -16.75
N ASN A 126 -12.83 21.04 -17.78
CA ASN A 126 -13.82 20.04 -18.15
C ASN A 126 -13.10 18.69 -18.32
N LEU A 127 -13.44 17.73 -17.46
CA LEU A 127 -12.83 16.40 -17.49
C LEU A 127 -13.79 15.31 -16.97
N ALA A 128 -13.52 14.08 -17.38
CA ALA A 128 -14.12 12.87 -16.83
C ALA A 128 -13.05 12.03 -16.11
N CYS A 129 -13.40 11.55 -14.92
CA CYS A 129 -12.56 10.72 -14.07
C CYS A 129 -13.17 9.32 -13.98
N ILE A 130 -12.40 8.28 -14.33
CA ILE A 130 -12.81 6.90 -14.16
C ILE A 130 -12.08 6.33 -12.95
N ALA A 131 -12.84 6.06 -11.88
CA ALA A 131 -12.34 5.44 -10.68
C ALA A 131 -12.41 3.91 -10.78
N LYS A 132 -11.31 3.25 -10.42
CA LYS A 132 -11.15 1.80 -10.51
C LYS A 132 -10.75 1.21 -9.16
N LYS A 133 -11.13 -0.06 -8.98
CA LYS A 133 -10.73 -0.86 -7.82
C LYS A 133 -9.27 -1.28 -7.97
N GLY A 134 -8.47 -1.07 -6.93
CA GLY A 134 -7.04 -1.37 -6.93
C GLY A 134 -6.50 -1.62 -5.53
N ILE A 135 -5.22 -1.91 -5.44
CA ILE A 135 -4.50 -2.14 -4.16
C ILE A 135 -3.25 -1.28 -4.07
N ALA A 136 -2.80 -1.00 -2.84
CA ALA A 136 -1.67 -0.10 -2.62
C ALA A 136 -0.33 -0.61 -3.17
N LYS A 137 -0.20 -1.91 -3.46
CA LYS A 137 0.96 -2.46 -4.17
C LYS A 137 1.09 -1.94 -5.61
N GLU A 138 -0.03 -1.64 -6.27
CA GLU A 138 -0.03 -1.08 -7.62
C GLU A 138 0.31 0.41 -7.56
N HIS A 139 -0.35 1.15 -6.65
CA HIS A 139 -0.06 2.56 -6.41
C HIS A 139 -0.54 3.00 -5.02
N ALA A 140 0.20 3.89 -4.35
CA ALA A 140 -0.11 4.35 -2.99
C ALA A 140 -1.48 5.07 -2.86
N LYS A 141 -2.07 5.53 -3.96
CA LYS A 141 -3.42 6.13 -3.99
C LYS A 141 -4.52 5.17 -3.51
N TRP A 142 -4.27 3.86 -3.62
CA TRP A 142 -5.17 2.82 -3.13
C TRP A 142 -4.85 2.37 -1.70
N MET A 143 -4.01 3.08 -0.95
CA MET A 143 -3.71 2.76 0.44
C MET A 143 -4.87 3.17 1.36
N PRO A 144 -5.56 2.23 2.04
CA PRO A 144 -6.69 2.57 2.90
C PRO A 144 -6.29 3.14 4.27
N THR A 145 -5.00 3.10 4.59
CA THR A 145 -4.47 3.51 5.91
C THR A 145 -3.54 4.71 5.78
N THR A 146 -3.53 5.58 6.78
CA THR A 146 -2.52 6.65 6.89
C THR A 146 -1.31 6.14 7.66
N ALA A 147 -1.54 5.57 8.83
CA ALA A 147 -0.52 4.99 9.69
C ALA A 147 -1.06 3.77 10.43
N ILE A 148 -0.16 2.81 10.69
CA ILE A 148 -0.42 1.70 11.59
C ILE A 148 0.65 1.69 12.67
N GLY A 149 0.29 2.15 13.86
CA GLY A 149 1.09 1.99 15.07
C GLY A 149 1.24 0.51 15.39
N PHE A 150 2.45 0.08 15.71
CA PHE A 150 2.79 -1.31 15.96
C PHE A 150 3.89 -1.38 17.01
N GLU A 151 3.58 -1.94 18.18
CA GLU A 151 4.50 -2.05 19.30
C GLU A 151 4.29 -3.41 19.99
N TYR A 152 5.35 -3.96 20.55
CA TYR A 152 5.30 -5.11 21.45
C TYR A 152 6.44 -4.95 22.47
N ASP A 153 6.31 -5.61 23.63
CA ASP A 153 7.32 -5.60 24.69
C ASP A 153 7.78 -4.18 25.11
N PRO A 154 6.88 -3.36 25.69
CA PRO A 154 7.15 -1.96 26.01
C PRO A 154 8.29 -1.76 27.03
N HIS A 155 8.64 -2.81 27.80
CA HIS A 155 9.72 -2.77 28.79
C HIS A 155 11.01 -3.43 28.30
N ASN A 156 11.06 -3.89 27.05
CA ASN A 156 12.20 -4.62 26.47
C ASN A 156 12.62 -5.85 27.32
N ASN A 157 11.64 -6.56 27.89
CA ASN A 157 11.85 -7.77 28.67
C ASN A 157 12.47 -8.89 27.82
N LEU A 158 12.14 -8.93 26.52
CA LEU A 158 12.67 -9.86 25.53
C LEU A 158 14.05 -9.47 25.01
N ARG A 159 14.52 -8.25 25.30
CA ARG A 159 15.81 -7.71 24.83
C ARG A 159 15.97 -7.75 23.30
N HIS A 160 14.88 -7.50 22.59
CA HIS A 160 14.90 -7.41 21.12
C HIS A 160 15.59 -6.13 20.62
N THR A 161 15.76 -5.14 21.49
CA THR A 161 16.51 -3.91 21.22
C THR A 161 17.62 -3.76 22.25
N ASP A 162 18.81 -3.35 21.82
CA ASP A 162 19.82 -2.80 22.71
C ASP A 162 19.68 -1.28 22.71
N PHE A 163 19.30 -0.70 23.85
CA PHE A 163 19.06 0.74 23.92
C PHE A 163 20.38 1.47 23.86
N TRP A 164 20.48 2.42 22.93
CA TRP A 164 21.58 3.39 22.93
C TRP A 164 21.40 4.37 24.10
N TYR A 165 22.45 4.73 24.83
CA TYR A 165 22.40 5.74 25.89
C TYR A 165 23.76 6.37 26.11
N GLU A 166 23.79 7.58 26.68
CA GLU A 166 25.02 8.24 27.10
C GLU A 166 25.28 8.08 28.61
N HIS A 167 24.23 8.15 29.42
CA HIS A 167 24.31 8.19 30.88
C HIS A 167 23.42 7.13 31.52
N ASP A 168 22.11 7.15 31.26
CA ASP A 168 21.15 6.24 31.87
C ASP A 168 19.92 6.00 30.97
N ILE A 169 19.71 4.72 30.65
CA ILE A 169 18.63 4.24 29.79
C ILE A 169 17.26 4.67 30.31
N LYS A 170 17.01 4.60 31.62
CA LYS A 170 15.68 4.85 32.20
C LYS A 170 15.28 6.33 32.10
N THR A 171 16.26 7.25 32.08
CA THR A 171 16.03 8.68 31.92
C THR A 171 15.99 9.13 30.45
N GLU A 172 16.79 8.51 29.59
CA GLU A 172 16.90 8.89 28.17
C GLU A 172 15.78 8.30 27.30
N TRP A 173 15.29 7.11 27.62
CA TRP A 173 14.22 6.45 26.88
C TRP A 173 12.87 6.60 27.60
N PRO A 174 11.94 7.40 27.06
CA PRO A 174 10.62 7.53 27.63
C PRO A 174 9.86 6.21 27.52
N LYS A 175 9.16 5.85 28.60
CA LYS A 175 8.27 4.69 28.59
C LYS A 175 7.13 4.93 27.61
N SER A 176 6.82 3.92 26.82
CA SER A 176 5.68 3.99 25.91
C SER A 176 4.36 4.07 26.69
N SER A 177 3.31 4.52 26.01
CA SER A 177 1.97 4.53 26.60
C SER A 177 1.45 3.12 26.92
N ASN A 178 2.01 2.08 26.28
CA ASN A 178 1.62 0.68 26.43
C ASN A 178 2.30 0.02 27.64
N ALA A 179 3.37 0.61 28.18
CA ALA A 179 4.04 0.16 29.40
C ALA A 179 3.12 0.06 30.62
N ARG A 180 1.95 0.71 30.61
CA ARG A 180 0.92 0.60 31.68
C ARG A 180 0.17 -0.74 31.70
N PHE A 181 0.30 -1.54 30.64
CA PHE A 181 -0.46 -2.77 30.46
C PHE A 181 0.36 -4.05 30.69
N GLU A 182 1.66 -3.89 30.97
CA GLU A 182 2.61 -4.96 31.22
C GLU A 182 3.52 -4.55 32.38
N GLU A 183 4.01 -5.52 33.14
CA GLU A 183 4.96 -5.27 34.21
C GLU A 183 6.40 -5.32 33.67
N PRO A 184 7.29 -4.43 34.13
CA PRO A 184 8.70 -4.58 33.86
C PRO A 184 9.22 -5.83 34.56
N LYS A 185 10.22 -6.46 33.96
CA LYS A 185 10.91 -7.58 34.60
C LYS A 185 11.57 -7.16 35.93
N GLY A 186 11.51 -8.04 36.94
CA GLY A 186 12.08 -7.79 38.26
C GLY A 186 13.61 -7.64 38.23
N GLU A 187 14.15 -6.77 39.08
CA GLU A 187 15.60 -6.60 39.21
C GLU A 187 16.25 -7.90 39.70
N GLY A 188 17.24 -8.41 38.95
CA GLY A 188 17.97 -9.63 39.29
C GLY A 188 17.35 -10.94 38.79
N GLU A 189 16.18 -10.90 38.16
CA GLU A 189 15.58 -12.10 37.56
C GLU A 189 16.38 -12.59 36.33
N PRO A 190 16.64 -13.90 36.18
CA PRO A 190 17.39 -14.45 35.06
C PRO A 190 16.68 -14.20 33.72
N PHE A 191 17.42 -13.93 32.65
CA PHE A 191 16.83 -13.75 31.31
C PHE A 191 16.13 -15.03 30.85
N ASP A 192 14.88 -14.88 30.41
CA ASP A 192 14.09 -15.97 29.88
C ASP A 192 14.35 -16.06 28.37
N TYR A 193 15.14 -17.05 27.98
CA TYR A 193 15.52 -17.29 26.58
C TYR A 193 14.39 -17.93 25.77
N ASP A 194 13.39 -18.50 26.44
CA ASP A 194 12.25 -19.16 25.81
C ASP A 194 11.05 -18.20 25.66
N ALA A 195 11.13 -17.01 26.25
CA ALA A 195 10.12 -15.97 26.11
C ALA A 195 9.98 -15.51 24.64
N VAL A 196 8.73 -15.41 24.18
CA VAL A 196 8.40 -14.98 22.81
C VAL A 196 7.37 -13.85 22.83
N PRO A 197 7.35 -12.97 21.81
CA PRO A 197 6.31 -11.95 21.69
C PRO A 197 4.91 -12.59 21.63
N ASN A 198 4.07 -12.31 22.62
CA ASN A 198 2.71 -12.86 22.72
C ASN A 198 1.62 -11.78 22.70
N ARG A 199 1.99 -10.51 22.92
CA ARG A 199 1.08 -9.37 22.92
C ARG A 199 1.62 -8.27 22.01
N ILE A 200 0.74 -7.76 21.15
CA ILE A 200 1.08 -6.74 20.17
C ILE A 200 0.03 -5.63 20.24
N TYR A 201 0.50 -4.41 20.48
CA TYR A 201 -0.32 -3.21 20.52
C TYR A 201 -0.34 -2.60 19.13
N MET A 202 -1.54 -2.52 18.53
CA MET A 202 -1.72 -1.94 17.21
C MET A 202 -2.71 -0.79 17.25
N ARG A 203 -2.44 0.25 16.45
CA ARG A 203 -3.35 1.38 16.23
C ARG A 203 -3.47 1.60 14.73
N VAL A 204 -4.63 1.26 14.17
CA VAL A 204 -4.92 1.43 12.74
C VAL A 204 -5.60 2.77 12.53
N GLU A 205 -5.01 3.60 11.69
CA GLU A 205 -5.59 4.87 11.27
C GLU A 205 -5.99 4.79 9.80
N SER A 206 -7.25 5.12 9.50
CA SER A 206 -7.82 5.05 8.16
C SER A 206 -7.59 6.35 7.38
N ALA A 207 -7.36 6.21 6.07
CA ALA A 207 -7.41 7.30 5.08
C ALA A 207 -8.85 7.76 4.75
N ARG A 208 -9.84 7.28 5.50
CA ARG A 208 -11.28 7.60 5.45
C ARG A 208 -12.06 7.02 4.27
N GLN A 209 -11.41 6.37 3.32
CA GLN A 209 -12.06 5.61 2.25
C GLN A 209 -12.88 4.42 2.80
N ILE A 210 -12.40 3.81 3.90
CA ILE A 210 -12.97 2.62 4.57
C ILE A 210 -12.82 2.81 6.09
N ALA A 211 -13.76 2.31 6.91
CA ALA A 211 -13.63 2.42 8.37
C ALA A 211 -12.48 1.54 8.94
N PRO A 212 -11.80 1.96 10.03
CA PRO A 212 -10.65 1.21 10.56
C PRO A 212 -10.94 -0.26 10.94
N ASP A 213 -12.12 -0.54 11.46
CA ASP A 213 -12.58 -1.89 11.80
C ASP A 213 -12.73 -2.77 10.54
N VAL A 214 -13.28 -2.19 9.47
CA VAL A 214 -13.41 -2.86 8.16
C VAL A 214 -12.03 -3.12 7.56
N ILE A 215 -11.06 -2.20 7.69
CA ILE A 215 -9.67 -2.42 7.23
C ILE A 215 -9.05 -3.65 7.92
N VAL A 216 -9.27 -3.82 9.22
CA VAL A 216 -8.76 -4.98 9.97
C VAL A 216 -9.44 -6.26 9.49
N GLN A 217 -10.77 -6.25 9.33
CA GLN A 217 -11.55 -7.41 8.86
C GLN A 217 -11.13 -7.83 7.44
N GLU A 218 -11.05 -6.87 6.50
CA GLU A 218 -10.61 -7.12 5.13
C GLU A 218 -9.14 -7.56 5.10
N GLY A 219 -8.28 -7.00 5.95
CA GLY A 219 -6.89 -7.44 6.07
C GLY A 219 -6.77 -8.92 6.48
N ILE A 220 -7.64 -9.40 7.37
CA ILE A 220 -7.71 -10.81 7.76
C ILE A 220 -8.24 -11.66 6.59
N LYS A 221 -9.33 -11.22 5.95
CA LYS A 221 -9.95 -11.91 4.80
C LYS A 221 -8.96 -12.09 3.64
N VAL A 222 -8.25 -11.04 3.25
CA VAL A 222 -7.22 -11.09 2.19
C VAL A 222 -6.10 -12.05 2.57
N MET A 223 -5.64 -12.05 3.82
CA MET A 223 -4.62 -13.00 4.26
C MET A 223 -5.11 -14.46 4.19
N GLN A 224 -6.36 -14.72 4.60
CA GLN A 224 -6.97 -16.05 4.51
C GLN A 224 -7.11 -16.52 3.07
N GLN A 225 -7.57 -15.65 2.17
CA GLN A 225 -7.70 -15.94 0.74
C GLN A 225 -6.35 -16.30 0.12
N LYS A 226 -5.28 -15.58 0.45
CA LYS A 226 -3.93 -15.90 -0.04
C LYS A 226 -3.41 -17.23 0.47
N LEU A 227 -3.66 -17.55 1.74
CA LEU A 227 -3.29 -18.85 2.29
C LEU A 227 -4.08 -19.98 1.62
N ALA A 228 -5.38 -19.78 1.41
CA ALA A 228 -6.23 -20.75 0.71
C ALA A 228 -5.77 -20.98 -0.73
N GLY A 229 -5.39 -19.91 -1.45
CA GLY A 229 -4.83 -20.01 -2.79
C GLY A 229 -3.53 -20.83 -2.84
N LEU A 230 -2.64 -20.65 -1.86
CA LEU A 230 -1.43 -21.46 -1.75
C LEU A 230 -1.73 -22.93 -1.46
N ILE A 231 -2.67 -23.21 -0.55
CA ILE A 231 -3.08 -24.60 -0.24
C ILE A 231 -3.69 -25.26 -1.49
N HIS A 232 -4.51 -24.54 -2.23
CA HIS A 232 -5.13 -25.03 -3.46
C HIS A 232 -4.07 -25.35 -4.52
N ALA A 233 -3.16 -24.42 -4.79
CA ALA A 233 -2.09 -24.61 -5.76
C ALA A 233 -1.18 -25.81 -5.42
N LEU A 234 -0.86 -26.00 -4.13
CA LEU A 234 -0.09 -27.15 -3.68
C LEU A 234 -0.88 -28.48 -3.75
N SER A 235 -2.19 -28.43 -3.59
CA SER A 235 -3.05 -29.63 -3.64
C SER A 235 -3.30 -30.08 -5.08
N ASP A 236 -3.35 -29.16 -6.03
CA ASP A 236 -3.53 -29.47 -7.46
C ASP A 236 -2.27 -30.07 -8.09
N ASP A 237 -1.08 -29.66 -7.64
CA ASP A 237 0.21 -30.24 -8.05
C ASP A 237 0.30 -31.75 -7.75
N ASP A 238 -0.44 -32.23 -6.74
CA ASP A 238 -0.52 -33.65 -6.39
C ASP A 238 -1.51 -34.44 -7.29
N GLN A 239 -2.36 -33.78 -8.10
CA GLN A 239 -3.46 -34.48 -8.78
C GLN A 239 -3.51 -34.43 -10.30
N ASN A 240 -2.99 -33.44 -11.05
CA ASN A 240 -2.85 -33.56 -12.51
C ASN A 240 -2.13 -32.33 -13.13
N GLY A 241 -1.18 -32.58 -14.04
CA GLY A 241 -0.64 -31.58 -14.96
C GLY A 241 -1.67 -31.13 -16.00
N ALA A 242 -2.69 -30.40 -15.56
CA ALA A 242 -3.71 -29.79 -16.40
C ALA A 242 -3.95 -28.35 -15.94
N ASP A 243 -3.40 -27.43 -16.73
CA ASP A 243 -3.61 -25.99 -16.70
C ASP A 243 -5.10 -25.66 -16.56
N ASN A 244 -5.50 -25.10 -15.42
CA ASN A 244 -6.86 -24.64 -15.18
C ASN A 244 -6.79 -23.31 -14.43
N GLY A 245 -7.33 -22.26 -15.05
CA GLY A 245 -7.18 -20.83 -14.70
C GLY A 245 -7.75 -20.43 -13.34
N GLY A 246 -7.17 -20.95 -12.28
CA GLY A 246 -7.37 -20.50 -10.91
C GLY A 246 -6.65 -19.20 -10.61
N TYR A 247 -7.12 -18.50 -9.59
CA TYR A 247 -6.61 -17.21 -9.14
C TYR A 247 -5.08 -17.22 -8.91
N HIS A 248 -4.33 -16.55 -9.79
CA HIS A 248 -2.89 -16.35 -9.64
C HIS A 248 -2.62 -15.08 -8.83
N PRO A 249 -2.05 -15.18 -7.61
CA PRO A 249 -1.51 -14.02 -6.91
C PRO A 249 -0.13 -13.68 -7.49
N GLU A 250 -0.07 -13.38 -8.79
CA GLU A 250 1.15 -12.81 -9.36
C GLU A 250 1.31 -11.36 -8.88
N SER A 251 2.55 -11.01 -8.54
CA SER A 251 2.89 -9.60 -8.33
C SER A 251 2.81 -8.90 -9.69
N PRO A 252 2.25 -7.69 -9.79
CA PRO A 252 2.08 -7.03 -11.08
C PRO A 252 3.43 -6.90 -11.79
N ILE A 253 3.56 -7.53 -12.95
CA ILE A 253 4.66 -7.27 -13.88
C ILE A 253 4.27 -6.00 -14.63
N ASP A 254 5.11 -4.98 -14.50
CA ASP A 254 4.99 -3.69 -15.18
C ASP A 254 5.32 -3.83 -16.67
N GLY A 255 4.48 -3.20 -17.52
CA GLY A 255 4.94 -2.54 -18.74
C GLY A 255 5.00 -3.36 -20.02
N GLY A 256 4.15 -2.99 -20.99
CA GLY A 256 4.10 -3.62 -22.30
C GLY A 256 5.31 -3.37 -23.21
N SER A 257 5.37 -4.20 -24.26
CA SER A 257 5.78 -3.76 -25.60
C SER A 257 5.15 -4.69 -26.62
N ALA A 258 4.35 -4.10 -27.52
CA ALA A 258 3.98 -4.69 -28.79
C ALA A 258 5.25 -5.06 -29.59
N TRP A 259 5.09 -5.98 -30.54
CA TRP A 259 6.08 -6.64 -31.42
C TRP A 259 6.54 -8.02 -30.93
N GLY A 260 6.08 -9.03 -31.67
CA GLY A 260 6.08 -10.43 -31.28
C GLY A 260 7.35 -11.21 -31.59
N GLY A 261 7.25 -12.51 -31.29
CA GLY A 261 8.26 -13.53 -31.56
C GLY A 261 8.38 -14.45 -30.35
N GLY A 262 7.71 -15.61 -30.40
CA GLY A 262 7.67 -16.54 -29.28
C GLY A 262 9.03 -17.16 -28.95
N ALA A 263 9.19 -17.52 -27.68
CA ALA A 263 9.99 -18.66 -27.23
C ALA A 263 9.51 -19.07 -25.85
N ALA A 264 9.42 -20.38 -25.66
CA ALA A 264 8.93 -21.08 -24.48
C ALA A 264 9.78 -20.82 -23.23
N GLY A 265 9.20 -21.18 -22.08
CA GLY A 265 9.67 -20.83 -20.75
C GLY A 265 11.09 -21.26 -20.42
N ASP A 266 11.71 -20.43 -19.57
CA ASP A 266 12.78 -20.81 -18.68
C ASP A 266 12.69 -19.91 -17.44
N GLY A 267 12.71 -20.56 -16.27
CA GLY A 267 12.56 -19.92 -14.96
C GLY A 267 13.63 -18.87 -14.69
N PHE A 268 13.23 -17.83 -13.96
CA PHE A 268 14.13 -16.78 -13.50
C PHE A 268 15.20 -17.36 -12.56
N THR A 269 16.41 -17.50 -13.08
CA THR A 269 17.64 -17.63 -12.30
C THR A 269 18.12 -16.22 -11.95
N THR A 270 18.40 -15.98 -10.66
CA THR A 270 18.99 -14.74 -10.18
C THR A 270 20.44 -14.62 -10.67
N PRO A 271 20.87 -13.50 -11.31
CA PRO A 271 22.25 -13.37 -11.74
C PRO A 271 23.14 -13.02 -10.54
N TYR A 272 23.71 -14.04 -9.89
CA TYR A 272 24.88 -13.85 -9.02
C TYR A 272 26.15 -13.92 -9.88
N ASN A 273 26.66 -12.73 -10.19
CA ASN A 273 28.07 -12.35 -10.30
C ASN A 273 29.04 -13.34 -11.00
N ASN A 274 29.30 -13.11 -12.28
CA ASN A 274 30.57 -13.49 -12.91
C ASN A 274 31.17 -12.26 -13.63
N GLY A 275 32.48 -12.10 -13.47
CA GLY A 275 33.17 -10.81 -13.58
C GLY A 275 33.26 -10.19 -14.96
N GLY A 276 33.37 -8.86 -14.98
CA GLY A 276 33.68 -8.10 -16.19
C GLY A 276 33.15 -6.67 -16.18
N ASN A 277 33.95 -5.77 -15.61
CA ASN A 277 34.13 -4.37 -16.01
C ASN A 277 32.93 -3.39 -16.17
N GLN A 278 33.00 -2.33 -15.36
CA GLN A 278 32.69 -0.91 -15.62
C GLN A 278 31.25 -0.47 -15.92
N SER A 279 30.65 0.19 -14.91
CA SER A 279 29.55 1.13 -15.07
C SER A 279 30.06 2.55 -15.41
N SER A 280 29.27 3.26 -16.22
CA SER A 280 29.58 4.50 -16.95
C SER A 280 29.47 5.80 -16.13
N TRP A 281 29.51 5.77 -14.81
CA TRP A 281 29.37 6.99 -13.99
C TRP A 281 30.24 6.96 -12.73
N GLY A 282 31.26 7.83 -12.71
CA GLY A 282 31.84 8.46 -11.52
C GLY A 282 32.51 7.58 -10.46
N GLY A 283 33.84 7.64 -10.38
CA GLY A 283 34.65 6.88 -9.43
C GLY A 283 34.41 7.23 -7.96
N ALA A 284 34.36 6.18 -7.12
CA ALA A 284 34.42 6.27 -5.67
C ALA A 284 35.84 5.90 -5.20
N GLY A 285 36.46 6.81 -4.44
CA GLY A 285 37.74 6.58 -3.76
C GLY A 285 37.61 5.59 -2.60
N PRO A 286 38.75 5.08 -2.08
CA PRO A 286 38.77 3.93 -1.18
C PRO A 286 38.51 4.39 0.27
N GLY A 287 37.37 4.02 0.84
CA GLY A 287 37.11 4.32 2.25
C GLY A 287 35.69 3.97 2.71
N GLY A 288 35.47 2.69 3.03
CA GLY A 288 34.70 2.22 4.19
C GLY A 288 33.20 2.56 4.30
N GLY A 289 32.38 1.51 4.43
CA GLY A 289 31.09 1.62 5.14
C GLY A 289 29.94 0.76 4.62
N THR A 290 30.14 -0.54 4.35
CA THR A 290 29.00 -1.47 4.21
C THR A 290 28.60 -2.00 5.59
N THR A 291 27.38 -1.68 6.02
CA THR A 291 26.70 -2.28 7.18
C THR A 291 26.32 -3.74 6.89
N PRO A 292 26.65 -4.73 7.73
CA PRO A 292 26.13 -6.09 7.59
C PRO A 292 24.92 -6.31 8.50
N TYR A 293 23.75 -6.48 7.89
CA TYR A 293 22.61 -7.15 8.50
C TYR A 293 22.61 -8.62 8.05
N GLY A 294 22.51 -9.53 9.02
CA GLY A 294 21.82 -10.81 8.82
C GLY A 294 22.65 -12.00 8.34
N THR A 295 23.42 -12.61 9.25
CA THR A 295 23.62 -14.07 9.28
C THR A 295 23.85 -14.52 10.72
N THR A 296 22.88 -15.23 11.29
CA THR A 296 23.06 -16.01 12.52
C THR A 296 23.57 -17.40 12.14
N PRO A 297 24.72 -17.88 12.65
CA PRO A 297 25.13 -19.26 12.46
C PRO A 297 24.83 -20.06 13.73
N TYR A 298 23.68 -20.73 13.76
CA TYR A 298 23.49 -21.90 14.61
C TYR A 298 23.87 -23.14 13.81
N GLY A 299 24.83 -23.92 14.32
CA GLY A 299 25.13 -25.25 13.83
C GLY A 299 26.33 -25.35 12.89
N ASN A 300 27.55 -25.31 13.44
CA ASN A 300 28.56 -26.24 12.96
C ASN A 300 29.55 -26.58 14.09
N SER A 301 29.47 -27.81 14.56
CA SER A 301 30.46 -28.46 15.42
C SER A 301 31.76 -28.65 14.63
N GLY A 302 32.82 -27.96 15.03
CA GLY A 302 34.14 -28.10 14.43
C GLY A 302 35.23 -27.54 15.32
N GLY A 303 35.51 -28.23 16.43
CA GLY A 303 36.69 -27.95 17.25
C GLY A 303 37.91 -28.71 16.71
N SER A 304 38.99 -27.99 16.36
CA SER A 304 40.37 -28.27 16.82
C SER A 304 41.42 -27.41 16.10
N GLY A 305 42.33 -26.85 16.90
CA GLY A 305 43.70 -26.42 16.55
C GLY A 305 43.83 -25.04 15.89
N TRP A 306 44.67 -24.10 16.33
CA TRP A 306 45.99 -24.21 16.95
C TRP A 306 46.37 -22.86 17.62
N ASN A 307 47.29 -22.98 18.60
CA ASN A 307 48.03 -21.97 19.39
C ASN A 307 47.35 -21.30 20.58
#